data_AF-A0A947F729-F1
#
_entry.id   AF-A0A947F729-F1
#
_cell.length_a   1.000
_cell.length_b   1.000
_cell.length_c   1.000
_cell.angle_alpha   90.00
_cell.angle_beta   90.00
_cell.angle_gamma   90.00
#
_symmetry.space_group_name_H-M   'P 1'
#
loop_
_entity.id
_entity.type
_entity.pdbx_description
1 polymer ?
#
loop_
_entity_poly.entity_id
_entity_poly.type
_entity_poly.pdbx_seq_one_letter_code
_entity_poly.pdbx_strand_id
1 'polypeptide(L)'
;MLFCSILWVVSCADEVIERPDNLIPQEKMINIIYDMAVLNAAKEINTQILSEYIKQPSDFIFNKYGIDSVQYTKSDLFYASIPAEYDKIYNAVKMRLDKEKSEIDEKRRRLADSARQRTVIKR
;
A
#
# COMPACT_ATOMS: atom_id res chain seq x y z
N MET A 1 14.35 -3.92 -58.79
CA MET A 1 13.05 -3.57 -58.17
C MET A 1 13.24 -3.62 -56.67
N LEU A 2 13.35 -2.43 -56.08
CA LEU A 2 13.74 -2.16 -54.71
C LEU A 2 12.46 -1.97 -53.91
N PHE A 3 12.17 -2.79 -52.89
CA PHE A 3 11.24 -2.45 -51.82
C PHE A 3 11.57 -3.30 -50.58
N CYS A 4 12.67 -2.94 -49.91
CA CYS A 4 12.82 -3.24 -48.49
C CYS A 4 11.83 -2.35 -47.74
N SER A 5 10.64 -2.89 -47.47
CA SER A 5 9.65 -2.27 -46.58
C SER A 5 10.23 -2.24 -45.16
N ILE A 6 10.90 -1.13 -44.86
CA ILE A 6 11.25 -0.72 -43.51
C ILE A 6 9.93 -0.37 -42.81
N LEU A 7 9.46 -1.31 -41.97
CA LEU A 7 8.46 -1.03 -40.95
C LEU A 7 9.15 -0.20 -39.86
N TRP A 8 9.07 1.12 -40.00
CA TRP A 8 9.32 2.03 -38.88
C TRP A 8 8.17 1.89 -37.89
N VAL A 9 8.37 1.05 -36.89
CA VAL A 9 7.55 1.09 -35.67
C VAL A 9 8.05 2.30 -34.87
N VAL A 10 7.51 3.47 -35.17
CA VAL A 10 7.67 4.64 -34.32
C VAL A 10 6.80 4.40 -33.10
N SER A 11 7.39 3.81 -32.06
CA SER A 11 6.76 3.72 -30.75
C SER A 11 6.75 5.11 -30.13
N CYS A 12 5.66 5.85 -30.31
CA CYS A 12 5.38 7.03 -29.52
C CYS A 12 5.09 6.54 -28.10
N ALA A 13 6.10 6.55 -27.24
CA ALA A 13 5.89 6.44 -25.80
C ALA A 13 5.38 7.79 -25.29
N ASP A 14 4.20 8.21 -25.78
CA ASP A 14 3.48 9.30 -25.15
C ASP A 14 3.06 8.82 -23.76
N GLU A 15 3.30 9.63 -22.74
CA GLU A 15 2.75 9.38 -21.41
C GLU A 15 1.23 9.32 -21.55
N VAL A 16 0.67 8.10 -21.56
CA VAL A 16 -0.77 7.88 -21.83
C VAL A 16 -1.63 8.57 -20.77
N ILE A 17 -1.08 8.83 -19.59
CA ILE A 17 -1.74 9.49 -18.47
C ILE A 17 -0.97 10.75 -18.10
N GLU A 18 -1.60 11.91 -18.28
CA GLU A 18 -1.05 13.19 -17.84
C GLU A 18 -0.96 13.28 -16.32
N ARG A 19 0.07 13.98 -15.83
CA ARG A 19 0.27 14.24 -14.40
C ARG A 19 -0.86 15.13 -13.86
N PRO A 20 -1.63 14.69 -12.84
CA PRO A 20 -2.67 15.52 -12.24
C PRO A 20 -2.09 16.72 -11.48
N ASP A 21 -2.74 17.89 -11.58
CA ASP A 21 -2.35 19.10 -10.85
C ASP A 21 -2.32 18.90 -9.32
N ASN A 22 -3.23 18.08 -8.82
CA ASN A 22 -3.37 17.74 -7.40
C ASN A 22 -2.81 16.34 -7.07
N LEU A 23 -1.75 15.90 -7.77
CA LEU A 23 -1.11 14.62 -7.52
C LEU A 23 -0.75 14.42 -6.04
N ILE A 24 -1.21 13.31 -5.46
CA ILE A 24 -0.80 12.87 -4.12
C ILE A 24 0.70 12.57 -4.15
N PRO A 25 1.54 13.22 -3.33
CA PRO A 25 2.98 12.93 -3.28
C PRO A 25 3.24 11.46 -2.97
N GLN A 26 4.30 10.89 -3.54
CA GLN A 26 4.63 9.46 -3.42
C GLN A 26 4.69 8.98 -1.97
N GLU A 27 5.37 9.71 -1.09
CA GLU A 27 5.43 9.43 0.35
C GLU A 27 4.05 9.42 1.01
N LYS A 28 3.17 10.35 0.61
CA LYS A 28 1.79 10.39 1.10
C LYS A 28 1.00 9.19 0.58
N MET A 29 1.20 8.79 -0.69
CA MET A 29 0.57 7.61 -1.28
C MET A 29 0.99 6.31 -0.59
N ILE A 30 2.28 6.16 -0.26
CA ILE A 30 2.79 5.01 0.52
C ILE A 30 2.04 4.89 1.85
N ASN A 31 1.89 6.01 2.56
CA ASN A 31 1.18 6.03 3.85
C ASN A 31 -0.32 5.72 3.70
N ILE A 32 -0.97 6.25 2.67
CA ILE A 32 -2.38 5.97 2.34
C ILE A 32 -2.58 4.47 2.08
N ILE A 33 -1.76 3.86 1.21
CA ILE A 33 -1.90 2.45 0.84
C ILE A 33 -1.58 1.55 2.03
N TYR A 34 -0.56 1.88 2.82
CA TYR A 34 -0.25 1.15 4.06
C TYR A 34 -1.45 1.18 5.04
N ASP A 35 -2.01 2.34 5.33
CA ASP A 35 -3.13 2.44 6.27
C ASP A 35 -4.39 1.79 5.72
N MET A 36 -4.64 1.87 4.42
CA MET A 36 -5.73 1.18 3.76
C MET A 36 -5.60 -0.33 3.92
N ALA A 37 -4.40 -0.88 3.72
CA ALA A 37 -4.11 -2.31 3.90
C ALA A 37 -4.34 -2.76 5.36
N VAL A 38 -3.83 -1.99 6.33
CA VAL A 38 -4.03 -2.28 7.76
C VAL A 38 -5.50 -2.21 8.15
N LEU A 39 -6.21 -1.18 7.70
CA LEU A 39 -7.63 -0.98 8.02
C LEU A 39 -8.52 -2.07 7.40
N ASN A 40 -8.24 -2.47 6.15
CA ASN A 40 -8.96 -3.56 5.50
C ASN A 40 -8.71 -4.89 6.22
N ALA A 41 -7.46 -5.21 6.57
CA ALA A 41 -7.15 -6.40 7.35
C ALA A 41 -7.84 -6.40 8.73
N ALA A 42 -7.86 -5.26 9.42
CA ALA A 42 -8.56 -5.11 10.69
C ALA A 42 -10.08 -5.31 10.54
N LYS A 43 -10.68 -4.79 9.45
CA LYS A 43 -12.10 -4.97 9.14
C LYS A 43 -12.44 -6.43 8.88
N GLU A 44 -11.58 -7.17 8.18
CA GLU A 44 -11.79 -8.59 7.91
C GLU A 44 -11.74 -9.44 9.19
N ILE A 45 -10.86 -9.11 10.14
CA ILE A 45 -10.73 -9.86 11.41
C ILE A 45 -11.92 -9.61 12.35
N ASN A 46 -12.40 -8.37 12.43
CA ASN A 46 -13.49 -7.99 13.35
C ASN A 46 -14.58 -7.22 12.62
N THR A 47 -15.26 -7.91 11.70
CA THR A 47 -16.31 -7.35 10.86
C THR A 47 -17.45 -6.77 11.67
N GLN A 48 -17.87 -7.43 12.75
CA GLN A 48 -19.02 -7.01 13.56
C GLN A 48 -18.77 -5.66 14.24
N ILE A 49 -17.67 -5.50 14.96
CA ILE A 49 -17.38 -4.25 15.67
C ILE A 49 -17.00 -3.16 14.69
N LEU A 50 -16.13 -3.44 13.72
CA LEU A 50 -15.60 -2.37 12.87
C LEU A 50 -16.61 -1.88 11.83
N SER A 51 -17.57 -2.71 11.40
CA SER A 51 -18.64 -2.28 10.49
C SER A 51 -19.63 -1.30 11.13
N GLU A 52 -19.79 -1.35 12.46
CA GLU A 52 -20.64 -0.40 13.20
C GLU A 52 -20.05 1.02 13.21
N TYR A 53 -18.71 1.14 13.28
CA TYR A 53 -18.01 2.44 13.35
C TYR A 53 -17.46 2.92 12.00
N ILE A 54 -17.06 2.00 11.11
CA ILE A 54 -16.40 2.30 9.83
C ILE A 54 -17.18 1.62 8.71
N LYS A 55 -18.19 2.33 8.19
CA LYS A 55 -18.99 1.86 7.06
C LYS A 55 -18.13 1.66 5.82
N GLN A 56 -17.36 2.68 5.46
CA GLN A 56 -16.44 2.68 4.32
C GLN A 56 -15.01 3.00 4.78
N PRO A 57 -14.10 2.01 4.75
CA PRO A 57 -12.68 2.22 5.08
C PRO A 57 -12.02 3.34 4.28
N SER A 58 -12.34 3.44 2.99
CA SER A 58 -11.84 4.48 2.10
C SER A 58 -12.15 5.89 2.61
N ASP A 59 -13.38 6.14 3.04
CA ASP A 59 -13.80 7.46 3.52
C ASP A 59 -13.01 7.89 4.76
N PHE A 60 -12.76 6.94 5.67
CA PHE A 60 -11.94 7.20 6.86
C PHE A 60 -10.50 7.58 6.47
N ILE A 61 -9.91 6.86 5.53
CA ILE A 61 -8.56 7.13 5.03
C ILE A 61 -8.50 8.49 4.32
N PHE A 62 -9.46 8.76 3.43
CA PHE A 62 -9.52 10.02 2.69
C PHE A 62 -9.62 11.23 3.63
N ASN A 63 -10.48 11.14 4.65
CA ASN A 63 -10.57 12.15 5.71
C ASN A 63 -9.25 12.31 6.49
N LYS A 64 -8.60 11.21 6.89
CA LYS A 64 -7.31 11.23 7.62
C LYS A 64 -6.23 11.98 6.84
N TYR A 65 -6.19 11.81 5.52
CA TYR A 65 -5.16 12.39 4.67
C TYR A 65 -5.56 13.71 4.00
N GLY A 66 -6.79 14.19 4.20
CA GLY A 66 -7.29 15.40 3.56
C GLY A 66 -7.27 15.30 2.04
N ILE A 67 -7.73 14.18 1.50
CA ILE A 67 -7.89 13.92 0.06
C ILE A 67 -9.33 13.51 -0.23
N ASP A 68 -9.73 13.54 -1.49
CA ASP A 68 -10.99 12.96 -1.96
C ASP A 68 -10.75 11.75 -2.87
N SER A 69 -11.83 11.05 -3.21
CA SER A 69 -11.79 9.86 -4.06
C SER A 69 -11.28 10.16 -5.47
N VAL A 70 -11.58 11.34 -6.02
CA VAL A 70 -11.17 11.74 -7.37
C VAL A 70 -9.67 11.99 -7.41
N GLN A 71 -9.13 12.71 -6.42
CA GLN A 71 -7.71 12.95 -6.25
C GLN A 71 -6.95 11.63 -6.07
N TYR A 72 -7.48 10.71 -5.26
CA TYR A 72 -6.91 9.38 -5.07
C TYR A 72 -6.86 8.62 -6.40
N THR A 73 -8.00 8.44 -7.08
CA THR A 73 -8.08 7.66 -8.33
C THR A 73 -7.21 8.24 -9.43
N LYS A 74 -7.15 9.57 -9.58
CA LYS A 74 -6.26 10.20 -10.57
C LYS A 74 -4.78 9.98 -10.25
N SER A 75 -4.41 10.09 -8.97
CA SER A 75 -3.03 9.87 -8.53
C SER A 75 -2.62 8.41 -8.67
N ASP A 76 -3.50 7.49 -8.30
CA ASP A 76 -3.33 6.04 -8.45
C ASP A 76 -3.14 5.65 -9.92
N LEU A 77 -4.00 6.16 -10.81
CA LEU A 77 -3.89 5.93 -12.25
C LEU A 77 -2.59 6.49 -12.83
N PHE A 78 -2.18 7.70 -12.40
CA PHE A 78 -0.90 8.28 -12.81
C PHE A 78 0.28 7.39 -12.39
N TYR A 79 0.36 6.95 -11.12
CA TYR A 79 1.44 6.07 -10.70
C TYR A 79 1.39 4.71 -11.39
N ALA A 80 0.21 4.12 -11.58
CA ALA A 80 0.04 2.85 -12.27
C ALA A 80 0.48 2.92 -13.75
N SER A 81 0.45 4.10 -14.37
CA SER A 81 0.98 4.32 -15.73
C SER A 81 2.50 4.30 -15.81
N ILE A 82 3.21 4.41 -14.67
CA ILE A 82 4.66 4.40 -14.56
C ILE A 82 5.08 3.21 -13.67
N PRO A 83 5.27 1.99 -14.24
CA PRO A 83 5.48 0.77 -13.46
C PRO A 83 6.60 0.85 -12.42
N ALA A 84 7.70 1.55 -12.74
CA ALA A 84 8.82 1.73 -11.81
C ALA A 84 8.46 2.56 -10.58
N GLU A 85 7.61 3.58 -10.71
CA GLU A 85 7.16 4.39 -9.57
C GLU A 85 6.09 3.65 -8.75
N TYR A 86 5.20 2.93 -9.42
CA TYR A 86 4.19 2.11 -8.73
C TYR A 86 4.85 0.99 -7.91
N ASP A 87 5.85 0.32 -8.48
CA ASP A 87 6.61 -0.73 -7.80
C ASP A 87 7.34 -0.18 -6.55
N LYS A 88 7.95 1.02 -6.63
CA LYS A 88 8.55 1.67 -5.46
C LYS A 88 7.53 1.89 -4.33
N ILE A 89 6.32 2.35 -4.67
CA ILE A 89 5.26 2.59 -3.68
C ILE A 89 4.89 1.29 -2.97
N TYR A 90 4.55 0.24 -3.73
CA TYR A 90 4.11 -1.03 -3.15
C TYR A 90 5.22 -1.78 -2.43
N ASN A 91 6.47 -1.71 -2.91
CA ASN A 91 7.61 -2.29 -2.22
C ASN A 91 7.90 -1.57 -0.90
N ALA A 92 7.77 -0.24 -0.84
CA ALA A 92 7.89 0.50 0.41
C ALA A 92 6.82 0.09 1.43
N VAL A 93 5.55 -0.05 1.00
CA VAL A 93 4.46 -0.55 1.85
C VAL A 93 4.77 -1.96 2.35
N LYS A 94 5.17 -2.87 1.46
CA LYS A 94 5.52 -4.24 1.81
C LYS A 94 6.66 -4.31 2.81
N MET A 95 7.75 -3.60 2.57
CA MET A 95 8.90 -3.56 3.49
C MET A 95 8.50 -3.09 4.88
N ARG A 96 7.64 -2.07 4.97
CA ARG A 96 7.12 -1.59 6.25
C ARG A 96 6.30 -2.65 6.98
N LEU A 97 5.36 -3.29 6.27
CA LEU A 97 4.53 -4.36 6.84
C LEU A 97 5.37 -5.55 7.32
N ASP A 98 6.34 -5.99 6.51
CA ASP A 98 7.22 -7.11 6.84
C ASP A 98 8.10 -6.80 8.07
N LYS A 99 8.60 -5.56 8.16
CA LYS A 99 9.36 -5.10 9.33
C LYS A 99 8.51 -5.09 10.60
N GLU A 100 7.31 -4.51 10.55
CA GLU A 100 6.44 -4.46 11.72
C GLU A 100 6.00 -5.87 12.16
N LYS A 101 5.73 -6.76 11.20
CA LYS A 101 5.41 -8.16 11.47
C LYS A 101 6.58 -8.87 12.17
N SER A 102 7.80 -8.72 11.68
CA SER A 102 8.97 -9.37 12.29
C SER A 102 9.21 -8.88 13.71
N GLU A 103 9.06 -7.57 13.96
CA GLU A 103 9.17 -7.00 15.31
C GLU A 103 8.10 -7.55 16.26
N ILE A 104 6.85 -7.73 15.80
CA ILE A 104 5.78 -8.32 16.59
C ILE A 104 6.07 -9.79 16.90
N ASP A 105 6.51 -10.56 15.91
CA ASP A 105 6.82 -11.98 16.07
C ASP A 105 8.00 -12.20 17.01
N GLU A 106 9.04 -11.37 16.93
CA GLU A 106 10.15 -11.38 17.88
C GLU A 106 9.69 -11.09 19.31
N LYS A 107 8.86 -10.05 19.50
CA LYS A 107 8.32 -9.72 20.83
C LYS A 107 7.51 -10.89 21.40
N ARG A 108 6.67 -11.54 20.59
CA ARG A 108 5.90 -12.73 20.98
C ARG A 108 6.79 -13.88 21.41
N ARG A 109 7.87 -14.17 20.66
CA ARG A 109 8.85 -15.21 21.00
C ARG A 109 9.52 -14.92 22.35
N ARG A 110 10.04 -13.70 22.54
CA ARG A 110 10.69 -13.29 23.80
C ARG A 110 9.77 -13.43 25.02
N LEU A 111 8.49 -13.06 24.86
CA LEU A 111 7.48 -13.21 25.92
C LEU A 111 7.19 -14.69 26.23
N ALA A 112 7.06 -15.53 25.19
CA ALA A 112 6.85 -16.97 25.37
C ALA A 112 8.03 -17.65 26.08
N ASP A 113 9.27 -17.31 25.70
CA ASP A 113 10.47 -17.86 26.34
C ASP A 113 10.59 -17.41 27.79
N SER A 114 10.31 -16.13 28.08
CA SER A 114 10.28 -15.60 29.44
C SER A 114 9.23 -16.31 30.30
N ALA A 115 8.05 -16.61 29.75
CA ALA A 115 6.99 -17.34 30.45
C ALA A 115 7.40 -18.79 30.74
N ARG A 116 8.04 -19.47 29.77
CA ARG A 116 8.56 -20.84 29.95
C ARG A 116 9.60 -20.92 31.05
N GLN A 117 10.56 -20.00 31.08
CA GLN A 117 11.59 -19.96 32.12
C GLN A 117 10.99 -19.79 33.53
N ARG A 118 9.98 -18.91 33.70
CA ARG A 118 9.30 -18.74 35.00
C ARG A 118 8.59 -20.01 35.47
N THR A 119 8.00 -20.78 34.56
CA THR A 119 7.31 -22.04 34.90
C THR A 119 8.31 -23.14 35.29
N VAL A 120 9.49 -23.18 34.67
CA VAL A 120 10.56 -24.12 35.03
C VAL A 120 11.14 -23.81 36.41
N ILE A 121 11.37 -22.54 36.75
CA ILE A 121 11.92 -22.14 38.06
C ILE A 121 10.95 -22.42 39.22
N LYS A 122 9.63 -22.47 38.96
CA LYS A 122 8.62 -22.75 39.99
C LYS A 122 8.37 -24.24 40.25
N ARG A 123 8.98 -25.15 39.47
CA ARG A 123 8.91 -26.60 39.67
C ARG A 123 10.14 -27.09 40.41
#